data_AF-A0A946F6E3-F1
#
_entry.id   AF-A0A946F6E3-F1
#
_cell.length_a   1.000
_cell.length_b   1.000
_cell.length_c   1.000
_cell.angle_alpha   90.00
_cell.angle_beta   90.00
_cell.angle_gamma   90.00
#
_symmetry.space_group_name_H-M   'P 1'
#
loop_
_entity.id
_entity.type
_entity.pdbx_description
1 polymer ?
#
loop_
_entity_poly.entity_id
_entity_poly.type
_entity_poly.pdbx_seq_one_letter_code
_entity_poly.pdbx_strand_id
1 'polypeptide(L)'
;MKRLTPYMLMIFFISSVPIHANTGLEIPIKLPKKEGSKNFDLEISLANKNGINQFESKSFSEAQKYFMKAQSLAKQFRDPGLGIVSFNLGLTLHELDLHENAVKAFLIAKRYARGNSSILDSNLLRFHECGFNPSIPCDEKPPTRMHIEGSD
;
A
#
# COMPACT_ATOMS: atom_id res chain seq x y z
N MET A 1 15.13 -30.50 58.66
CA MET A 1 14.60 -30.64 57.28
C MET A 1 14.16 -29.26 56.80
N LYS A 2 14.93 -28.59 55.93
CA LYS A 2 14.54 -27.30 55.34
C LYS A 2 14.07 -27.57 53.91
N ARG A 3 12.80 -27.27 53.63
CA ARG A 3 12.20 -27.42 52.29
C ARG A 3 12.69 -26.26 51.42
N LEU A 4 13.38 -26.58 50.34
CA LEU A 4 13.71 -25.63 49.28
C LEU A 4 12.58 -25.65 48.25
N THR A 5 11.88 -24.54 48.10
CA THR A 5 10.85 -24.33 47.07
C THR A 5 11.53 -23.84 45.79
N PRO A 6 11.33 -24.45 44.61
CA PRO A 6 11.87 -23.92 43.37
C PRO A 6 10.96 -22.80 42.82
N TYR A 7 11.53 -21.62 42.62
CA TYR A 7 10.87 -20.53 41.89
C TYR A 7 10.84 -20.87 40.39
N MET A 8 9.65 -21.05 39.85
CA MET A 8 9.40 -21.22 38.42
C MET A 8 9.54 -19.85 37.74
N LEU A 9 10.68 -19.60 37.09
CA LEU A 9 10.93 -18.44 36.25
C LEU A 9 10.09 -18.56 34.96
N MET A 10 8.90 -17.96 34.96
CA MET A 10 8.09 -17.73 33.77
C MET A 10 8.75 -16.64 32.91
N ILE A 11 9.47 -17.05 31.87
CA ILE A 11 9.99 -16.13 30.84
C ILE A 11 8.83 -15.78 29.92
N PHE A 12 8.26 -14.58 30.10
CA PHE A 12 7.33 -14.01 29.13
C PHE A 12 8.10 -13.60 27.87
N PHE A 13 8.08 -14.43 26.84
CA PHE A 13 8.39 -14.00 25.49
C PHE A 13 7.26 -13.08 25.01
N ILE A 14 7.44 -11.78 25.24
CA ILE A 14 6.58 -10.77 24.62
C ILE A 14 7.00 -10.72 23.14
N SER A 15 6.39 -11.57 22.31
CA SER A 15 6.43 -11.39 20.87
C SER A 15 5.81 -10.03 20.59
N SER A 16 6.64 -9.06 20.21
CA SER A 16 6.18 -7.76 19.69
C SER A 16 5.32 -8.03 18.46
N VAL A 17 4.01 -8.08 18.66
CA VAL A 17 3.07 -8.10 17.53
C VAL A 17 3.17 -6.71 16.93
N PRO A 18 3.56 -6.55 15.65
CA PRO A 18 3.51 -5.25 15.03
C PRO A 18 2.05 -4.81 15.01
N ILE A 19 1.75 -3.80 15.83
CA ILE A 19 0.47 -3.11 15.84
C ILE A 19 0.42 -2.35 14.52
N HIS A 20 -0.04 -3.03 13.47
CA HIS A 20 -0.42 -2.37 12.25
C HIS A 20 -1.63 -1.51 12.60
N ALA A 21 -1.47 -0.21 12.43
CA ALA A 21 -2.57 0.73 12.49
C ALA A 21 -3.70 0.18 11.62
N ASN A 22 -4.86 -0.07 12.25
CA ASN A 22 -6.04 -0.64 11.61
C ASN A 22 -6.71 0.44 10.74
N THR A 23 -5.96 0.98 9.79
CA THR A 23 -6.52 1.71 8.65
C THR A 23 -7.36 0.69 7.91
N GLY A 24 -8.68 0.88 7.91
CA GLY A 24 -9.63 -0.10 7.38
C GLY A 24 -9.17 -0.62 6.02
N LEU A 25 -9.16 -1.95 5.86
CA LEU A 25 -8.52 -2.65 4.75
C LEU A 25 -8.95 -2.07 3.39
N GLU A 26 -8.14 -1.16 2.84
CA GLU A 26 -8.39 -0.58 1.53
C GLU A 26 -8.03 -1.60 0.45
N ILE A 27 -8.94 -1.79 -0.51
CA ILE A 27 -8.80 -2.81 -1.55
C ILE A 27 -8.45 -2.20 -2.90
N PRO A 28 -7.76 -2.94 -3.79
CA PRO A 28 -7.48 -2.50 -5.14
C PRO A 28 -8.72 -2.13 -5.96
N ILE A 29 -8.60 -1.07 -6.75
CA ILE A 29 -9.66 -0.52 -7.58
C ILE A 29 -9.58 -1.10 -9.00
N LYS A 30 -10.72 -1.57 -9.51
CA LYS A 30 -10.85 -2.00 -10.92
C LYS A 30 -10.82 -0.79 -11.84
N LEU A 31 -10.16 -0.92 -12.99
CA LEU A 31 -10.22 0.11 -14.02
C LEU A 31 -11.63 0.17 -14.63
N PRO A 32 -12.13 1.36 -14.99
CA PRO A 32 -13.43 1.50 -15.65
C PRO A 32 -13.40 0.80 -17.01
N LYS A 33 -14.51 0.14 -17.38
CA LYS A 33 -14.66 -0.46 -18.70
C LYS A 33 -14.69 0.64 -19.77
N LYS A 34 -13.89 0.49 -20.82
CA LYS A 34 -13.92 1.34 -22.01
C LYS A 34 -14.32 0.50 -23.22
N GLU A 35 -15.46 0.80 -23.83
CA GLU A 35 -15.82 0.23 -25.13
C GLU A 35 -14.91 0.81 -26.23
N GLY A 36 -14.53 0.00 -27.23
CA GLY A 36 -13.62 0.44 -28.31
C GLY A 36 -12.16 0.67 -27.89
N SER A 37 -11.73 0.06 -26.78
CA SER A 37 -10.37 0.16 -26.23
C SER A 37 -9.28 -0.23 -27.24
N LYS A 38 -8.17 0.52 -27.25
CA LYS A 38 -6.97 0.16 -28.02
C LYS A 38 -6.24 -1.02 -27.38
N ASN A 39 -5.35 -1.70 -28.12
CA ASN A 39 -4.62 -2.87 -27.59
C ASN A 39 -3.89 -2.60 -26.27
N PHE A 40 -3.25 -1.42 -26.11
CA PHE A 40 -2.58 -1.09 -24.86
C PHE A 40 -3.55 -0.84 -23.68
N ASP A 41 -4.76 -0.32 -23.94
CA ASP A 41 -5.80 -0.17 -22.92
C ASP A 41 -6.21 -1.56 -22.38
N LEU A 42 -6.26 -2.56 -23.26
CA LEU A 42 -6.51 -3.96 -22.91
C LEU A 42 -5.37 -4.54 -22.07
N GLU A 43 -4.11 -4.29 -22.44
CA GLU A 43 -2.95 -4.77 -21.68
C GLU A 43 -2.86 -4.16 -20.27
N ILE A 44 -3.12 -2.85 -20.14
CA ILE A 44 -3.19 -2.17 -18.84
C ILE A 44 -4.31 -2.79 -18.00
N SER A 45 -5.49 -2.96 -18.59
CA SER A 45 -6.66 -3.54 -17.92
C SER A 45 -6.42 -4.98 -17.46
N LEU A 46 -5.78 -5.79 -18.30
CA LEU A 46 -5.44 -7.17 -17.99
C LEU A 46 -4.39 -7.26 -16.87
N ALA A 47 -3.33 -6.45 -16.95
CA ALA A 47 -2.33 -6.37 -15.90
C ALA A 47 -2.96 -5.94 -14.57
N ASN A 48 -3.80 -4.90 -14.57
CA ASN A 48 -4.51 -4.48 -13.36
C ASN A 48 -5.41 -5.58 -12.81
N LYS A 49 -6.22 -6.24 -13.66
CA LYS A 49 -7.09 -7.36 -13.25
C LYS A 49 -6.28 -8.49 -12.59
N ASN A 50 -5.16 -8.88 -13.19
CA ASN A 50 -4.32 -9.93 -12.64
C ASN A 50 -3.68 -9.49 -11.31
N GLY A 51 -3.26 -8.23 -11.19
CA GLY A 51 -2.77 -7.67 -9.93
C GLY A 51 -3.82 -7.73 -8.82
N ILE A 52 -5.08 -7.37 -9.12
CA ILE A 52 -6.20 -7.46 -8.18
C ILE A 52 -6.41 -8.91 -7.72
N ASN A 53 -6.46 -9.87 -8.65
CA ASN A 53 -6.63 -11.29 -8.29
C ASN A 53 -5.51 -11.81 -7.39
N GLN A 54 -4.26 -11.41 -7.65
CA GLN A 54 -3.11 -11.79 -6.81
C GLN A 54 -3.17 -11.13 -5.43
N PHE A 55 -3.57 -9.85 -5.37
CA PHE A 55 -3.76 -9.14 -4.10
C PHE A 55 -4.86 -9.79 -3.25
N GLU A 56 -6.02 -10.10 -3.85
CA GLU A 56 -7.13 -10.81 -3.20
C GLU A 56 -6.69 -12.20 -2.69
N SER A 57 -5.74 -12.84 -3.37
CA SER A 57 -5.13 -14.11 -2.97
C SER A 57 -3.99 -13.97 -1.95
N LYS A 58 -3.69 -12.75 -1.48
CA LYS A 58 -2.56 -12.39 -0.60
C LYS A 58 -1.17 -12.71 -1.18
N SER A 59 -1.08 -12.90 -2.49
CA SER A 59 0.17 -13.07 -3.24
C SER A 59 0.74 -11.69 -3.60
N PHE A 60 1.17 -10.93 -2.59
CA PHE A 60 1.51 -9.51 -2.77
C PHE A 60 2.74 -9.29 -3.66
N SER A 61 3.72 -10.19 -3.68
CA SER A 61 4.87 -10.09 -4.60
C SER A 61 4.44 -10.22 -6.07
N GLU A 62 3.54 -11.15 -6.38
CA GLU A 62 2.97 -11.32 -7.71
C GLU A 62 2.07 -10.13 -8.08
N ALA A 63 1.26 -9.65 -7.14
CA ALA A 63 0.43 -8.46 -7.33
C ALA A 63 1.30 -7.24 -7.69
N GLN A 64 2.43 -7.06 -7.00
CA GLN A 64 3.38 -5.97 -7.25
C GLN A 64 3.88 -6.01 -8.70
N LYS A 65 4.27 -7.18 -9.21
CA LYS A 65 4.75 -7.34 -10.60
C LYS A 65 3.69 -6.89 -11.61
N TYR A 66 2.44 -7.31 -11.41
CA TYR A 66 1.33 -6.93 -12.29
C TYR A 66 0.99 -5.44 -12.22
N PHE A 67 0.94 -4.86 -11.02
CA PHE A 67 0.66 -3.43 -10.85
C PHE A 67 1.79 -2.55 -11.35
N MET A 68 3.06 -2.95 -11.19
CA MET A 68 4.21 -2.25 -11.81
C MET A 68 4.11 -2.26 -13.33
N LYS A 69 3.73 -3.40 -13.94
CA LYS A 69 3.48 -3.46 -15.39
C LYS A 69 2.36 -2.52 -15.80
N ALA A 70 1.22 -2.56 -15.10
CA ALA A 70 0.07 -1.70 -15.38
C ALA A 70 0.42 -0.21 -15.27
N GLN A 71 1.14 0.18 -14.21
CA GLN A 71 1.61 1.56 -13.99
C GLN A 71 2.57 2.01 -15.08
N SER A 72 3.55 1.18 -15.44
CA SER A 72 4.53 1.50 -16.50
C SER A 72 3.83 1.78 -17.83
N LEU A 73 2.92 0.89 -18.25
CA LEU A 73 2.15 1.05 -19.47
C LEU A 73 1.23 2.28 -19.41
N ALA A 74 0.50 2.47 -18.31
CA ALA A 74 -0.37 3.63 -18.13
C ALA A 74 0.41 4.95 -18.20
N LYS A 75 1.63 5.00 -17.63
CA LYS A 75 2.52 6.16 -17.72
C LYS A 75 3.01 6.38 -19.15
N GLN A 76 3.46 5.32 -19.83
CA GLN A 76 3.96 5.38 -21.21
C GLN A 76 2.89 5.93 -22.18
N PHE A 77 1.65 5.45 -22.06
CA PHE A 77 0.55 5.82 -22.95
C PHE A 77 -0.32 6.96 -22.44
N ARG A 78 0.07 7.59 -21.31
CA ARG A 78 -0.68 8.68 -20.65
C ARG A 78 -2.14 8.29 -20.37
N ASP A 79 -2.37 7.04 -19.98
CA ASP A 79 -3.71 6.50 -19.74
C ASP A 79 -4.36 7.18 -18.51
N PRO A 80 -5.65 7.55 -18.58
CA PRO A 80 -6.41 8.11 -17.45
C PRO A 80 -6.40 7.25 -16.18
N GLY A 81 -6.20 5.94 -16.30
CA GLY A 81 -6.15 4.99 -15.20
C GLY A 81 -4.85 5.01 -14.40
N LEU A 82 -3.86 5.85 -14.75
CA LEU A 82 -2.58 5.95 -14.04
C LEU A 82 -2.76 6.14 -12.52
N GLY A 83 -3.74 6.95 -12.10
CA GLY A 83 -4.05 7.15 -10.68
C GLY A 83 -4.48 5.85 -10.00
N ILE A 84 -5.41 5.12 -10.61
CA ILE A 84 -5.94 3.84 -10.10
C ILE A 84 -4.85 2.77 -9.99
N VAL A 85 -4.07 2.54 -11.05
CA VAL A 85 -3.04 1.49 -11.02
C VAL A 85 -1.89 1.84 -10.06
N SER A 86 -1.61 3.14 -9.87
CA SER A 86 -0.61 3.58 -8.88
C SER A 86 -1.13 3.45 -7.45
N PHE A 87 -2.43 3.69 -7.24
CA PHE A 87 -3.06 3.46 -5.94
C PHE A 87 -2.97 1.98 -5.55
N ASN A 88 -3.33 1.07 -6.46
CA ASN A 88 -3.26 -0.36 -6.24
C ASN A 88 -1.83 -0.85 -5.97
N LEU A 89 -0.85 -0.27 -6.66
CA LEU A 89 0.56 -0.51 -6.38
C LEU A 89 0.95 -0.02 -4.97
N GLY A 90 0.47 1.16 -4.56
CA GLY A 90 0.69 1.70 -3.20
C GLY A 90 0.16 0.79 -2.11
N LEU A 91 -1.08 0.30 -2.25
CA LEU A 91 -1.67 -0.69 -1.35
C LEU A 91 -0.78 -1.95 -1.25
N THR A 92 -0.36 -2.48 -2.39
CA THR A 92 0.46 -3.70 -2.45
C THR A 92 1.84 -3.51 -1.81
N LEU A 93 2.45 -2.34 -2.02
CA LEU A 93 3.74 -2.01 -1.42
C LEU A 93 3.63 -1.80 0.09
N HIS A 94 2.49 -1.29 0.58
CA HIS A 94 2.22 -1.22 2.00
C HIS A 94 2.15 -2.62 2.64
N GLU A 95 1.40 -3.55 2.04
CA GLU A 95 1.30 -4.96 2.50
C GLU A 95 2.65 -5.71 2.46
N LEU A 96 3.61 -5.22 1.67
CA LEU A 96 4.98 -5.76 1.59
C LEU A 96 5.98 -5.04 2.53
N ASP A 97 5.51 -4.13 3.39
CA ASP A 97 6.34 -3.27 4.24
C ASP A 97 7.34 -2.39 3.48
N LEU A 98 7.11 -2.15 2.19
CA LEU A 98 7.93 -1.31 1.32
C LEU A 98 7.45 0.15 1.36
N HIS A 99 7.42 0.75 2.55
CA HIS A 99 6.72 2.00 2.82
C HIS A 99 7.21 3.20 1.97
N GLU A 100 8.52 3.38 1.79
CA GLU A 100 9.02 4.47 0.92
C GLU A 100 8.53 4.37 -0.52
N ASN A 101 8.43 3.14 -1.04
CA ASN A 101 7.92 2.91 -2.38
C ASN A 101 6.40 3.09 -2.42
N ALA A 102 5.70 2.70 -1.36
CA ALA A 102 4.27 2.93 -1.20
C ALA A 102 3.95 4.44 -1.26
N VAL A 103 4.70 5.28 -0.54
CA VAL A 103 4.57 6.75 -0.60
C VAL A 103 4.71 7.26 -2.04
N LYS A 104 5.75 6.84 -2.77
CA LYS A 104 5.95 7.26 -4.16
C LYS A 104 4.76 6.86 -5.04
N ALA A 105 4.25 5.65 -4.89
CA ALA A 105 3.08 5.17 -5.62
C ALA A 105 1.80 5.94 -5.27
N PHE A 106 1.57 6.19 -3.99
CA PHE A 106 0.44 6.98 -3.49
C PHE A 106 0.48 8.45 -3.93
N LEU A 107 1.66 9.09 -3.97
CA LEU A 107 1.81 10.45 -4.50
C LEU A 107 1.44 10.52 -5.99
N ILE A 108 1.81 9.51 -6.78
CA ILE A 108 1.36 9.40 -8.17
C ILE A 108 -0.16 9.18 -8.22
N ALA A 109 -0.69 8.29 -7.37
CA ALA A 109 -2.13 8.03 -7.30
C ALA A 109 -2.93 9.31 -7.06
N LYS A 110 -2.60 10.08 -6.01
CA LYS A 110 -3.24 11.35 -5.65
C LYS A 110 -3.16 12.36 -6.79
N ARG A 111 -1.97 12.54 -7.38
CA ARG A 111 -1.75 13.48 -8.51
C ARG A 111 -2.62 13.15 -9.72
N TYR A 112 -2.83 11.87 -9.99
CA TYR A 112 -3.60 11.40 -11.15
C TYR A 112 -4.99 10.86 -10.78
N ALA A 113 -5.51 11.20 -9.60
CA ALA A 113 -6.79 10.70 -9.11
C ALA A 113 -7.98 11.18 -9.96
N ARG A 114 -7.88 12.35 -10.60
CA ARG A 114 -8.93 12.93 -11.47
C ARG A 114 -10.32 12.96 -10.80
N GLY A 115 -10.36 13.31 -9.51
CA GLY A 115 -11.61 13.36 -8.74
C GLY A 115 -12.12 11.99 -8.25
N ASN A 116 -11.34 10.92 -8.41
CA ASN A 116 -11.67 9.62 -7.84
C ASN A 116 -11.60 9.69 -6.30
N SER A 117 -12.77 9.74 -5.66
CA SER A 117 -12.91 9.85 -4.21
C SER A 117 -12.30 8.67 -3.46
N SER A 118 -12.35 7.45 -4.01
CA SER A 118 -11.70 6.29 -3.38
C SER A 118 -10.19 6.47 -3.18
N ILE A 119 -9.53 7.26 -4.03
CA ILE A 119 -8.11 7.59 -3.88
C ILE A 119 -7.93 8.83 -3.00
N LEU A 120 -8.74 9.87 -3.21
CA LEU A 120 -8.57 11.15 -2.52
C LEU A 120 -8.95 11.08 -1.03
N ASP A 121 -9.89 10.22 -0.69
CA ASP A 121 -10.40 10.03 0.68
C ASP A 121 -9.74 8.82 1.36
N SER A 122 -8.71 8.24 0.75
CA SER A 122 -7.96 7.10 1.30
C SER A 122 -7.24 7.49 2.58
N ASN A 123 -7.57 6.79 3.66
CA ASN A 123 -6.93 6.96 4.97
C ASN A 123 -5.51 6.44 4.93
N LEU A 124 -5.28 5.31 4.25
CA LEU A 124 -3.94 4.72 4.14
C LEU A 124 -3.00 5.63 3.32
N LEU A 125 -3.49 6.21 2.23
CA LEU A 125 -2.74 7.20 1.46
C LEU A 125 -2.38 8.41 2.34
N ARG A 126 -3.34 8.96 3.09
CA ARG A 126 -3.12 10.09 3.99
C ARG A 126 -2.12 9.75 5.09
N PHE A 127 -2.18 8.54 5.62
CA PHE A 127 -1.25 8.02 6.63
C PHE A 127 0.20 7.97 6.12
N HIS A 128 0.42 7.43 4.92
CA HIS A 128 1.76 7.47 4.30
C HIS A 128 2.20 8.88 3.96
N GLU A 129 1.28 9.75 3.52
CA GLU A 129 1.60 11.14 3.19
C GLU A 129 2.08 11.92 4.42
N CYS A 130 1.36 11.82 5.54
CA CYS A 130 1.72 12.53 6.77
C CYS A 130 2.97 11.95 7.44
N GLY A 131 3.16 10.62 7.39
CA GLY A 131 4.32 9.95 8.00
C GLY A 131 5.66 10.34 7.38
N PHE A 132 5.64 10.76 6.10
CA PHE A 132 6.83 11.23 5.38
C PHE A 132 6.83 12.75 5.13
N ASN A 133 5.75 13.46 5.50
CA ASN A 133 5.64 14.90 5.37
C ASN A 133 5.26 15.54 6.71
N PRO A 134 6.24 16.09 7.46
CA PRO A 134 6.00 16.67 8.78
C PRO A 134 5.08 17.91 8.75
N SER A 135 4.82 18.49 7.57
CA SER A 135 3.88 19.60 7.43
C SER A 135 2.41 19.17 7.46
N ILE A 136 2.13 17.87 7.41
CA ILE A 136 0.78 17.31 7.43
C ILE A 136 0.57 16.60 8.77
N PRO A 137 -0.44 16.99 9.56
CA PRO A 137 -0.72 16.32 10.83
C PRO A 137 -1.16 14.87 10.57
N CYS A 138 -0.54 13.93 11.29
CA CYS A 138 -1.01 12.55 11.33
C CYS A 138 -2.01 12.36 12.47
N ASP A 139 -3.19 11.87 12.15
CA ASP A 139 -4.20 11.49 13.15
C ASP A 139 -3.74 10.28 13.99
N GLU A 140 -2.86 9.44 13.43
CA GLU A 140 -2.30 8.24 14.04
C GLU A 140 -0.78 8.23 13.96
N LYS A 141 -0.08 7.60 14.91
CA LYS A 141 1.39 7.52 14.86
C LYS A 141 1.82 6.64 13.68
N PRO A 142 2.60 7.17 12.71
CA PRO A 142 3.13 6.36 11.62
C PRO A 142 4.08 5.27 12.16
N PRO A 143 4.28 4.15 11.46
CA PRO A 143 5.17 3.08 11.90
C PRO A 143 6.60 3.60 11.97
N THR A 144 7.38 3.07 12.91
CA THR A 144 8.74 3.55 13.21
C THR A 144 9.68 3.50 11.99
N ARG A 145 9.43 2.57 11.06
CA ARG A 145 10.20 2.41 9.80
C ARG A 145 9.82 3.40 8.68
N MET A 146 8.86 4.29 8.91
CA MET A 146 8.52 5.37 7.98
C MET A 146 9.34 6.65 8.23
N HIS A 147 10.22 6.66 9.24
CA HIS A 147 11.09 7.81 9.49
C HIS A 147 12.21 7.83 8.44
N ILE A 148 12.35 8.97 7.77
CA ILE A 148 13.46 9.23 6.84
C ILE A 148 14.74 9.31 7.68
N GLU A 149 15.74 8.46 7.38
CA GLU A 149 17.09 8.61 7.96
C GLU A 149 17.57 10.05 7.71
N GLY A 150 17.80 10.80 8.80
CA GLY A 150 18.26 12.20 8.76
C GLY A 150 17.38 13.22 9.49
N SER A 151 16.29 12.80 10.15
CA SER A 151 15.55 13.64 11.09
C SER A 151 15.96 13.36 12.55
N ASP A 152 17.19 13.69 12.90
CA ASP A 152 17.64 13.90 14.29
C ASP A 152 18.46 15.20 14.35
#